data_AF-A0A544YYK1-F1
#
_entry.id   AF-A0A544YYK1-F1
#
_cell.length_a   1.000
_cell.length_b   1.000
_cell.length_c   1.000
_cell.angle_alpha   90.00
_cell.angle_beta   90.00
_cell.angle_gamma   90.00
#
_symmetry.space_group_name_H-M   'P 1'
#
loop_
_entity.id
_entity.type
_entity.pdbx_description
1 polymer ?
#
loop_
_entity_poly.entity_id
_entity_poly.type
_entity_poly.pdbx_seq_one_letter_code
_entity_poly.pdbx_strand_id
1 'polypeptide(L)'
;MGVELFTNEGTCFSAVWGSSFDYYGLELLPGPMTAYLRRFGEPCGPAPVEVTDHPRWSSLVGRKLTRVDIAWSEDRERGIRVPDAIRLCSQEKVVWIACGRPADWPPGEVYYLGTDDVMVVFTAELAAKVGIPAVR
;
A
#
# COMPACT_ATOMS: atom_id res chain seq x y z
N MET A 1 -2.98 8.94 -0.22
CA MET A 1 -2.45 8.10 -1.32
C MET A 1 -3.15 6.76 -1.30
N GLY A 2 -3.06 5.93 -2.33
CA GLY A 2 -3.70 4.63 -2.27
C GLY A 2 -3.37 3.72 -3.43
N VAL A 3 -4.07 2.61 -3.47
CA VAL A 3 -4.04 1.64 -4.57
C VAL A 3 -5.46 1.32 -4.99
N GLU A 4 -5.65 1.19 -6.31
CA GLU A 4 -6.85 0.64 -6.91
C GLU A 4 -6.58 -0.83 -7.28
N LEU A 5 -7.51 -1.70 -6.92
CA LEU A 5 -7.46 -3.13 -7.23
C LEU A 5 -8.71 -3.51 -8.02
N PHE A 6 -8.49 -4.19 -9.15
CA PHE A 6 -9.56 -4.73 -9.98
C PHE A 6 -9.64 -6.24 -9.80
N THR A 7 -10.87 -6.71 -9.60
CA THR A 7 -11.18 -8.14 -9.62
C THR A 7 -11.40 -8.62 -11.05
N ASN A 8 -11.31 -9.94 -11.28
CA ASN A 8 -11.58 -10.53 -12.59
C ASN A 8 -13.03 -10.30 -13.08
N GLU A 9 -13.96 -9.98 -12.16
CA GLU A 9 -15.35 -9.64 -12.47
C GLU A 9 -15.53 -8.17 -12.84
N GLY A 10 -14.44 -7.39 -12.87
CA GLY A 10 -14.46 -5.95 -13.17
C GLY A 10 -14.82 -5.07 -11.97
N THR A 11 -15.08 -5.64 -10.79
CA THR A 11 -15.30 -4.86 -9.57
C THR A 11 -14.00 -4.18 -9.15
N CYS A 12 -14.07 -2.87 -8.89
CA CYS A 12 -12.96 -2.04 -8.44
C CYS A 12 -13.09 -1.73 -6.95
N PHE A 13 -11.96 -1.78 -6.24
CA PHE A 13 -11.84 -1.33 -4.85
C PHE A 13 -10.65 -0.40 -4.70
N SER A 14 -10.79 0.58 -3.83
CA SER A 14 -9.72 1.51 -3.49
C SER A 14 -9.32 1.35 -2.03
N ALA A 15 -8.01 1.28 -1.79
CA ALA A 15 -7.45 1.34 -0.45
C ALA A 15 -6.62 2.61 -0.34
N VAL A 16 -7.03 3.53 0.54
CA VAL A 16 -6.48 4.89 0.63
C VAL A 16 -5.94 5.15 2.02
N TRP A 17 -4.66 5.46 2.11
CA TRP A 17 -4.06 6.11 3.28
C TRP A 17 -4.35 7.60 3.24
N GLY A 18 -5.02 8.08 4.29
CA GLY A 18 -5.44 9.48 4.43
C GLY A 18 -5.40 9.95 5.87
N SER A 19 -5.94 11.14 6.11
CA SER A 19 -5.99 11.77 7.43
C SER A 19 -7.35 11.66 8.11
N SER A 20 -8.23 10.78 7.61
CA SER A 20 -9.61 10.65 8.10
C SER A 20 -9.72 9.99 9.48
N PHE A 21 -8.73 9.19 9.89
CA PHE A 21 -8.71 8.41 11.13
C PHE A 21 -7.42 8.67 11.93
N ASP A 22 -7.10 9.95 12.15
CA ASP A 22 -5.76 10.44 12.53
C ASP A 22 -4.75 10.25 11.38
N TYR A 23 -3.54 10.80 11.54
CA TYR A 23 -2.51 10.76 10.49
C TYR A 23 -2.25 9.31 10.04
N TYR A 24 -2.42 9.03 8.75
CA TYR A 24 -2.16 7.74 8.07
C TYR A 24 -3.19 6.61 8.30
N GLY A 25 -4.44 6.93 8.61
CA GLY A 25 -5.53 5.96 8.60
C GLY A 25 -5.78 5.32 7.22
N LEU A 26 -6.14 4.03 7.19
CA LEU A 26 -6.44 3.28 5.97
C LEU A 26 -7.94 3.14 5.76
N GLU A 27 -8.43 3.66 4.63
CA GLU A 27 -9.82 3.57 4.19
C GLU A 27 -9.97 2.56 3.07
N LEU A 28 -10.99 1.70 3.15
CA LEU A 28 -11.37 0.77 2.08
C LEU A 28 -12.69 1.23 1.47
N LEU A 29 -12.66 1.56 0.19
CA LEU A 29 -13.75 2.23 -0.51
C LEU A 29 -14.19 1.41 -1.73
N PRO A 30 -15.51 1.25 -1.96
CA PRO A 30 -16.01 0.57 -3.15
C PRO A 30 -15.87 1.48 -4.39
N GLY A 31 -15.25 1.00 -5.46
CA GLY A 31 -15.05 1.79 -6.68
C GLY A 31 -13.70 2.53 -6.75
N PRO A 32 -13.48 3.32 -7.80
CA PRO A 32 -12.19 3.93 -8.10
C PRO A 32 -11.88 5.12 -7.17
N MET A 33 -10.60 5.36 -6.92
CA MET A 33 -10.07 6.46 -6.12
C MET A 33 -10.50 7.81 -6.69
N THR A 34 -10.71 7.93 -8.00
CA THR A 34 -11.23 9.15 -8.65
C THR A 34 -12.59 9.60 -8.12
N ALA A 35 -13.38 8.70 -7.55
CA ALA A 35 -14.65 9.03 -6.92
C ALA A 35 -14.49 9.65 -5.52
N TYR A 36 -13.32 9.51 -4.89
CA TYR A 36 -13.08 9.83 -3.48
C TYR A 36 -11.97 10.85 -3.26
N LEU A 37 -10.94 10.83 -4.11
CA LEU A 37 -9.80 11.74 -4.03
C LEU A 37 -10.06 13.02 -4.83
N ARG A 38 -9.73 14.15 -4.22
CA ARG A 38 -9.79 15.46 -4.88
C ARG A 38 -8.53 15.68 -5.71
N ARG A 39 -8.68 16.44 -6.82
CA ARG A 39 -7.56 16.88 -7.66
C ARG A 39 -6.72 15.72 -8.22
N PHE A 40 -7.35 14.56 -8.43
CA PHE A 40 -6.68 13.38 -8.96
C PHE A 40 -6.08 13.68 -10.34
N GLY A 41 -4.78 13.46 -10.51
CA GLY A 41 -4.06 13.77 -11.76
C GLY A 41 -3.79 15.26 -12.00
N GLU A 42 -4.16 16.16 -11.08
CA GLU A 42 -3.83 17.59 -11.16
C GLU A 42 -2.53 17.92 -10.40
N PRO A 43 -1.87 19.05 -10.69
CA PRO A 43 -0.74 19.54 -9.90
C PRO A 43 -1.11 19.63 -8.41
N CYS A 44 -0.21 19.17 -7.54
CA CYS A 44 -0.41 19.06 -6.08
C CYS A 44 -1.52 18.10 -5.62
N GLY A 45 -2.05 17.26 -6.52
CA GLY A 45 -2.93 16.15 -6.18
C GLY A 45 -2.25 14.79 -6.36
N PRO A 46 -2.94 13.69 -6.05
CA PRO A 46 -2.42 12.33 -6.25
C PRO A 46 -2.12 12.08 -7.73
N ALA A 47 -0.89 11.66 -8.02
CA ALA A 47 -0.49 11.27 -9.37
C ALA A 47 -0.88 9.80 -9.63
N PRO A 48 -1.72 9.50 -10.65
CA PRO A 48 -1.99 8.13 -11.04
C PRO A 48 -0.74 7.49 -11.63
N VAL A 49 -0.43 6.28 -11.18
CA VAL A 49 0.63 5.45 -11.76
C VAL A 49 0.03 4.08 -12.08
N GLU A 50 -0.11 3.77 -13.36
CA GLU A 50 -0.55 2.44 -13.80
C GLU A 50 0.61 1.46 -13.70
N VAL A 51 0.40 0.39 -12.93
CA VAL A 51 1.41 -0.66 -12.70
C VAL A 51 0.94 -2.05 -13.09
N THR A 52 -0.22 -2.15 -13.75
CA THR A 52 -0.87 -3.42 -14.12
C THR A 52 0.08 -4.36 -14.86
N ASP A 53 0.83 -3.83 -15.82
CA ASP A 53 1.74 -4.61 -16.68
C ASP A 53 3.16 -4.72 -16.12
N HIS A 54 3.42 -4.21 -14.92
CA HIS A 54 4.77 -4.24 -14.37
C HIS A 54 5.15 -5.68 -13.99
N PRO A 55 6.28 -6.22 -14.48
CA PRO A 55 6.58 -7.66 -14.48
C PRO A 55 6.65 -8.29 -13.08
N ARG A 56 6.93 -7.49 -12.03
CA ARG A 56 6.90 -7.99 -10.64
C ARG A 56 5.50 -8.42 -10.17
N TRP A 57 4.44 -7.85 -10.74
CA TRP A 57 3.05 -8.23 -10.45
C TRP A 57 2.60 -9.51 -11.13
N SER A 58 3.32 -9.99 -12.17
CA SER A 58 2.96 -11.21 -12.92
C SER A 58 2.76 -12.44 -12.03
N SER A 59 3.42 -12.46 -10.87
CA SER A 59 3.32 -13.55 -9.90
C SER A 59 2.04 -13.53 -9.05
N LEU A 60 1.31 -12.41 -9.03
CA LEU A 60 0.08 -12.22 -8.25
C LEU A 60 -1.15 -11.95 -9.13
N VAL A 61 -1.00 -11.23 -10.24
CA VAL A 61 -2.12 -10.90 -11.15
C VAL A 61 -2.73 -12.17 -11.73
N GLY A 62 -4.06 -12.23 -11.76
CA GLY A 62 -4.84 -13.39 -12.19
C GLY A 62 -4.83 -14.57 -11.20
N ARG A 63 -4.10 -14.49 -10.08
CA ARG A 63 -4.11 -15.51 -9.03
C ARG A 63 -5.17 -15.19 -7.99
N LYS A 64 -5.82 -16.22 -7.46
CA LYS A 64 -6.75 -16.07 -6.34
C LYS A 64 -5.97 -15.72 -5.07
N LEU A 65 -6.36 -14.62 -4.42
CA LEU A 65 -5.87 -14.29 -3.10
C LEU A 65 -6.45 -15.28 -2.08
N THR A 66 -5.57 -15.85 -1.26
CA THR A 66 -5.92 -16.81 -0.21
C THR A 66 -6.02 -16.16 1.15
N ARG A 67 -5.28 -15.06 1.37
CA ARG A 67 -5.28 -14.29 2.62
C ARG A 67 -4.97 -12.82 2.31
N VAL A 68 -5.66 -11.92 3.01
CA VAL A 68 -5.38 -10.49 3.00
C VAL A 68 -5.33 -10.02 4.44
N ASP A 69 -4.26 -9.32 4.81
CA ASP A 69 -4.07 -8.83 6.17
C ASP A 69 -3.62 -7.36 6.15
N ILE A 70 -3.80 -6.69 7.28
CA ILE A 70 -3.17 -5.38 7.53
C ILE A 70 -1.99 -5.60 8.48
N ALA A 71 -0.81 -5.17 8.05
CA ALA A 71 0.36 -5.05 8.92
C ALA A 71 0.26 -3.71 9.66
N TRP A 72 0.21 -3.81 10.99
CA TRP A 72 0.07 -2.66 11.87
C TRP A 72 1.37 -2.43 12.63
N SER A 73 1.78 -1.17 12.75
CA SER A 73 2.82 -0.75 13.67
C SER A 73 2.24 0.09 14.80
N GLU A 74 3.09 0.42 15.76
CA GLU A 74 2.78 1.30 16.88
C GLU A 74 3.53 2.63 16.65
N ASP A 75 2.77 3.71 16.49
CA ASP A 75 3.32 5.06 16.59
C ASP A 75 3.60 5.32 18.08
N ARG A 76 4.88 5.27 18.46
CA ARG A 76 5.32 5.42 19.85
C ARG A 76 5.11 6.83 20.39
N GLU A 77 5.10 7.86 19.53
CA GLU A 77 4.91 9.23 19.96
C GLU A 77 3.45 9.49 20.31
N ARG A 78 2.53 8.87 19.55
CA ARG A 78 1.09 9.05 19.72
C ARG A 78 0.43 7.93 20.53
N GLY A 79 1.10 6.80 20.73
CA GLY A 79 0.55 5.63 21.42
C GLY A 79 -0.60 4.97 20.64
N ILE A 80 -0.66 5.13 19.32
CA ILE A 80 -1.73 4.59 18.46
C ILE A 80 -1.17 3.55 17.48
N ARG A 81 -2.04 2.65 17.02
CA ARG A 81 -1.69 1.70 15.96
C ARG A 81 -1.97 2.31 14.60
N VAL A 82 -0.99 2.23 13.70
CA VAL A 82 -1.12 2.73 12.32
C VAL A 82 -1.01 1.58 11.31
N PRO A 83 -1.82 1.58 10.24
CA PRO A 83 -1.83 0.52 9.24
C PRO A 83 -0.71 0.76 8.22
N ASP A 84 0.50 0.29 8.49
CA ASP A 84 1.65 0.52 7.61
C ASP A 84 1.51 -0.09 6.22
N ALA A 85 0.93 -1.29 6.14
CA ALA A 85 0.84 -2.01 4.88
C ALA A 85 -0.35 -2.96 4.80
N ILE A 86 -0.82 -3.18 3.58
CA ILE A 86 -1.74 -4.27 3.21
C ILE A 86 -0.90 -5.41 2.68
N ARG A 87 -1.04 -6.59 3.28
CA ARG A 87 -0.40 -7.83 2.83
C ARG A 87 -1.39 -8.64 2.00
N LEU A 88 -1.03 -8.90 0.75
CA LEU A 88 -1.77 -9.72 -0.19
C LEU A 88 -1.07 -11.07 -0.37
N CYS A 89 -1.75 -12.17 -0.09
CA CYS A 89 -1.20 -13.52 -0.22
C CYS A 89 -1.96 -14.32 -1.28
N SER A 90 -1.22 -15.00 -2.15
CA SER A 90 -1.69 -16.16 -2.90
C SER A 90 -1.03 -17.43 -2.33
N GLN A 91 -1.31 -18.61 -2.90
CA GLN A 91 -0.69 -19.87 -2.43
C GLN A 91 0.85 -19.86 -2.49
N GLU A 92 1.43 -19.14 -3.46
CA GLU A 92 2.87 -19.21 -3.76
C GLU A 92 3.60 -17.90 -3.47
N LYS A 93 2.88 -16.79 -3.24
CA LYS A 93 3.45 -15.43 -3.22
C LYS A 93 2.79 -14.53 -2.20
N VAL A 94 3.57 -13.56 -1.74
CA VAL A 94 3.14 -12.50 -0.84
C VAL A 94 3.64 -11.17 -1.40
N VAL A 95 2.76 -10.18 -1.41
CA VAL A 95 3.06 -8.79 -1.79
C VAL A 95 2.55 -7.88 -0.69
N TRP A 96 3.28 -6.81 -0.42
CA TRP A 96 2.86 -5.76 0.51
C TRP A 96 2.69 -4.45 -0.25
N ILE A 97 1.61 -3.75 0.04
CA ILE A 97 1.35 -2.39 -0.42
C ILE A 97 1.43 -1.52 0.82
N ALA A 98 2.46 -0.68 0.90
CA ALA A 98 2.79 0.09 2.09
C ALA A 98 2.67 1.59 1.84
N CYS A 99 2.27 2.30 2.88
CA CYS A 99 2.39 3.75 2.95
C CYS A 99 3.85 4.09 3.28
N GLY A 100 4.63 4.50 2.29
CA GLY A 100 6.06 4.70 2.47
C GLY A 100 6.83 4.99 1.20
N ARG A 101 8.10 5.38 1.39
CA ARG A 101 9.05 5.73 0.32
C ARG A 101 10.49 5.39 0.71
N PRO A 102 11.40 5.26 -0.26
CA PRO A 102 12.83 5.30 0.02
C PRO A 102 13.22 6.59 0.76
N ALA A 103 14.17 6.51 1.68
CA ALA A 103 14.71 7.68 2.35
C ALA A 103 15.50 8.54 1.37
N ASP A 104 15.34 9.86 1.48
CA ASP A 104 16.16 10.82 0.71
C ASP A 104 17.61 10.85 1.23
N TRP A 105 17.79 10.58 2.53
CA TRP A 105 19.10 10.55 3.18
C TRP A 105 19.13 9.57 4.36
N PRO A 106 20.13 8.67 4.43
CA PRO A 106 21.02 8.29 3.35
C PRO A 106 20.23 7.59 2.21
N PRO A 107 20.50 7.94 0.93
CA PRO A 107 19.71 7.45 -0.19
C PRO A 107 19.86 5.93 -0.37
N GLY A 108 18.74 5.22 -0.57
CA GLY A 108 18.70 3.80 -0.94
C GLY A 108 19.05 2.79 0.17
N GLU A 109 19.50 3.26 1.32
CA GLU A 109 19.83 2.40 2.46
C GLU A 109 18.66 2.26 3.44
N VAL A 110 17.85 3.31 3.58
CA VAL A 110 16.75 3.41 4.54
C VAL A 110 15.42 3.62 3.80
N TYR A 111 14.32 3.19 4.42
CA TYR A 111 12.96 3.45 3.97
C TYR A 111 12.20 4.15 5.10
N TYR A 112 11.27 5.02 4.72
CA TYR A 112 10.34 5.66 5.63
C TYR A 112 8.94 5.09 5.40
N LEU A 113 8.31 4.63 6.47
CA LEU A 113 6.89 4.28 6.51
C LEU A 113 6.09 5.47 7.05
N GLY A 114 4.79 5.51 6.73
CA GLY A 114 3.93 6.63 7.11
C GLY A 114 4.31 7.93 6.39
N THR A 115 4.56 7.86 5.09
CA THR A 115 4.84 9.04 4.26
C THR A 115 3.72 9.30 3.27
N ASP A 116 3.81 10.38 2.48
CA ASP A 116 2.80 10.71 1.48
C ASP A 116 2.97 9.96 0.15
N ASP A 117 3.46 8.72 0.20
CA ASP A 117 3.78 7.88 -0.96
C ASP A 117 3.30 6.43 -0.76
N VAL A 118 3.18 5.70 -1.87
CA VAL A 118 2.88 4.25 -1.85
C VAL A 118 4.06 3.48 -2.41
N MET A 119 4.47 2.45 -1.69
CA MET A 119 5.50 1.51 -2.09
C MET A 119 4.92 0.11 -2.18
N VAL A 120 5.28 -0.62 -3.23
CA VAL A 120 4.91 -2.03 -3.41
C VAL A 120 6.14 -2.90 -3.22
N VAL A 121 6.05 -3.83 -2.27
CA VAL A 121 7.14 -4.72 -1.87
C VAL A 121 6.78 -6.16 -2.24
N PHE A 122 7.67 -6.81 -2.99
CA PHE A 122 7.40 -8.12 -3.60
C PHE A 122 8.14 -9.29 -2.94
N THR A 123 8.97 -9.03 -1.93
CA THR A 123 9.72 -10.09 -1.22
C THR A 123 9.68 -9.87 0.29
N ALA A 124 9.76 -10.95 1.05
CA ALA A 124 9.74 -10.91 2.51
C ALA A 124 11.00 -10.24 3.07
N GLU A 125 12.14 -10.44 2.42
CA GLU A 125 13.42 -9.85 2.80
C GLU A 125 13.36 -8.32 2.67
N LEU A 126 12.78 -7.83 1.57
CA LEU A 126 12.60 -6.39 1.39
C LEU A 126 11.54 -5.83 2.35
N ALA A 127 10.46 -6.57 2.63
CA ALA A 127 9.46 -6.14 3.61
C ALA A 127 10.08 -5.97 5.01
N ALA A 128 10.94 -6.90 5.42
CA ALA A 128 11.71 -6.80 6.66
C ALA A 128 12.69 -5.64 6.63
N LYS A 129 13.41 -5.41 5.51
CA LYS A 129 14.33 -4.28 5.35
C LYS A 129 13.61 -2.92 5.43
N VAL A 130 12.41 -2.83 4.88
CA VAL A 130 11.55 -1.63 4.95
C VAL A 130 11.02 -1.41 6.38
N GLY A 131 11.02 -2.44 7.22
CA GLY A 131 10.50 -2.37 8.59
C GLY A 131 9.01 -2.70 8.69
N ILE A 132 8.41 -3.31 7.65
CA ILE A 132 7.00 -3.72 7.69
C ILE A 132 6.85 -4.85 8.73
N PRO A 133 5.98 -4.70 9.75
CA PRO A 133 5.80 -5.72 10.77
C PRO A 133 5.30 -7.05 10.19
N ALA A 134 5.78 -8.15 10.75
CA ALA A 134 5.22 -9.46 10.44
C ALA A 134 3.75 -9.50 10.90
N VAL A 135 2.87 -9.96 10.01
CA VAL A 135 1.47 -10.19 10.33
C VAL A 135 1.36 -11.47 11.15
N ARG A 136 0.69 -11.39 12.30
CA ARG A 136 0.42 -12.55 13.16
C ARG A 136 -0.70 -13.45 12.61
#